data_AF-A0A0C7MVK4-F1
#
_entry.id   AF-A0A0C7MVK4-F1
#
_cell.length_a   1.000
_cell.length_b   1.000
_cell.length_c   1.000
_cell.angle_alpha   90.00
_cell.angle_beta   90.00
_cell.angle_gamma   90.00
#
_symmetry.space_group_name_H-M   'P 1'
#
loop_
_entity.id
_entity.type
_entity.pdbx_description
1 polymer ?
#
loop_
_entity_poly.entity_id
_entity_poly.type
_entity_poly.pdbx_seq_one_letter_code
_entity_poly.pdbx_strand_id
1 'polypeptide(L)'
;MSAVIREAASQLVKSLEKLPQERVKHIVSLKESQLERFKAVAGLETNTQDAKQRPSMQDIKDIINRTSGPLGMQKEAMAKVNSMLPQEHYSVEALQEQTHAVNDLLNNKYKNYYSVGDKLMKPQGNPEYYQRLMDEIEGKQKETFWSAMRTVVFGK
;
A
#
# COMPACT_ATOMS: atom_id res chain seq x y z
N MET A 1 3.56 1.02 -26.54
CA MET A 1 3.95 1.75 -25.31
C MET A 1 5.15 2.61 -25.64
N SER A 2 5.16 3.90 -25.26
CA SER A 2 6.23 4.85 -25.64
C SER A 2 7.56 4.48 -24.96
N ALA A 3 8.68 4.70 -25.65
CA ALA A 3 10.03 4.48 -25.10
C ALA A 3 10.26 5.28 -23.80
N VAL A 4 9.73 6.51 -23.74
CA VAL A 4 9.82 7.39 -22.56
C VAL A 4 9.08 6.80 -21.36
N ILE A 5 7.93 6.16 -21.58
CA ILE A 5 7.15 5.51 -20.51
C ILE A 5 7.91 4.31 -19.96
N ARG A 6 8.54 3.52 -20.83
CA ARG A 6 9.37 2.37 -20.41
C ARG A 6 10.57 2.80 -19.59
N GLU A 7 11.22 3.89 -19.98
CA GLU A 7 12.35 4.45 -19.23
C GLU A 7 11.92 4.94 -17.85
N ALA A 8 10.83 5.71 -17.77
CA ALA A 8 10.27 6.16 -16.49
C ALA A 8 9.87 4.96 -15.60
N ALA A 9 9.25 3.93 -16.17
CA ALA A 9 8.92 2.70 -15.45
C ALA A 9 10.18 1.95 -14.98
N SER A 10 11.26 1.93 -15.77
CA SER A 10 12.54 1.33 -15.38
C SER A 10 13.16 2.06 -14.17
N GLN A 11 13.09 3.39 -14.13
CA GLN A 11 13.54 4.18 -12.97
C GLN A 11 12.72 3.87 -11.71
N LEU A 12 11.40 3.72 -11.87
CA LEU A 12 10.51 3.31 -10.77
C LEU A 12 10.87 1.91 -10.27
N VAL A 13 11.08 0.93 -11.16
CA VAL A 13 11.48 -0.44 -10.81
C VAL A 13 12.79 -0.44 -10.01
N LYS A 14 13.81 0.31 -10.44
CA LYS A 14 15.08 0.46 -9.70
C LYS A 14 14.89 1.02 -8.28
N SER A 15 13.89 1.88 -8.09
CA SER A 15 13.57 2.45 -6.78
C SER A 15 12.84 1.42 -5.90
N LEU A 16 11.90 0.66 -6.47
CA LEU A 16 11.18 -0.42 -5.80
C LEU A 16 12.10 -1.57 -5.37
N GLU A 17 13.14 -1.89 -6.16
CA GLU A 17 14.11 -2.95 -5.81
C GLU A 17 14.87 -2.65 -4.51
N LYS A 18 15.05 -1.36 -4.18
CA LYS A 18 15.70 -0.91 -2.94
C LYS A 18 14.82 -1.04 -1.70
N LEU A 19 13.50 -1.26 -1.85
CA LEU A 19 12.62 -1.44 -0.70
C LEU A 19 13.02 -2.67 0.10
N PRO A 20 13.04 -2.61 1.45
CA PRO A 20 13.21 -3.79 2.28
C PRO A 20 11.98 -4.71 2.14
N GLN A 21 12.14 -5.99 2.46
CA GLN A 21 10.99 -6.88 2.62
C GLN A 21 10.11 -6.43 3.79
N GLU A 22 8.81 -6.67 3.68
CA GLU A 22 7.85 -6.35 4.72
C GLU A 22 8.15 -7.16 5.99
N ARG A 23 8.08 -6.49 7.15
CA ARG A 23 8.29 -7.13 8.46
C ARG A 23 7.17 -8.12 8.80
N VAL A 24 5.95 -7.83 8.35
CA VAL A 24 4.78 -8.68 8.57
C VAL A 24 4.49 -9.41 7.26
N LYS A 25 4.62 -10.73 7.29
CA LYS A 25 4.35 -11.61 6.14
C LYS A 25 2.83 -11.74 5.98
N HIS A 26 2.22 -10.81 5.27
CA HIS A 26 0.84 -10.89 4.84
C HIS A 26 0.71 -11.69 3.53
N ILE A 27 -0.52 -11.91 3.08
CA ILE A 27 -0.85 -12.61 1.82
C ILE A 27 -0.23 -11.92 0.59
N VAL A 28 0.08 -10.62 0.68
CA VAL A 28 0.62 -9.82 -0.44
C VAL A 28 1.75 -8.92 0.06
N SER A 29 2.90 -8.96 -0.61
CA SER A 29 4.00 -8.01 -0.45
C SER A 29 3.76 -6.79 -1.34
N LEU A 30 3.93 -5.59 -0.78
CA LEU A 30 3.91 -4.34 -1.55
C LEU A 30 5.04 -4.36 -2.56
N LYS A 31 6.26 -4.69 -2.13
CA LYS A 31 7.43 -4.72 -3.00
C LYS A 31 7.21 -5.64 -4.19
N GLU A 32 6.81 -6.88 -3.94
CA GLU A 32 6.66 -7.89 -5.00
C GLU A 32 5.51 -7.53 -5.94
N SER A 33 4.36 -7.10 -5.40
CA SER A 33 3.20 -6.71 -6.20
C SER A 33 3.51 -5.52 -7.11
N GLN A 34 4.20 -4.50 -6.61
CA GLN A 34 4.57 -3.35 -7.44
C GLN A 34 5.67 -3.70 -8.45
N LEU A 35 6.62 -4.57 -8.11
CA LEU A 35 7.63 -5.04 -9.07
C LEU A 35 6.99 -5.86 -10.20
N GLU A 36 6.06 -6.76 -9.91
CA GLU A 36 5.32 -7.53 -10.93
C GLU A 36 4.60 -6.58 -11.90
N ARG A 37 3.91 -5.57 -11.34
CA ARG A 37 3.18 -4.57 -12.13
C ARG A 37 4.10 -3.73 -13.03
N PHE A 38 5.13 -3.12 -12.48
CA PHE A 38 5.94 -2.14 -13.23
C PHE A 38 7.05 -2.76 -14.08
N LYS A 39 7.48 -4.00 -13.81
CA LYS A 39 8.39 -4.73 -14.72
C LYS A 39 7.74 -4.97 -16.09
N ALA A 40 6.46 -5.35 -16.10
CA ALA A 40 5.70 -5.49 -17.34
C ALA A 40 5.63 -4.18 -18.14
N VAL A 41 5.44 -3.04 -17.45
CA VAL A 41 5.43 -1.70 -18.06
C VAL A 41 6.81 -1.29 -18.57
N ALA A 42 7.88 -1.62 -17.83
CA ALA A 42 9.26 -1.37 -18.23
C ALA A 42 9.73 -2.26 -19.38
N GLY A 43 8.96 -3.29 -19.76
CA GLY A 43 9.39 -4.30 -20.73
C GLY A 43 10.50 -5.21 -20.20
N LEU A 44 10.57 -5.38 -18.88
CA LEU A 44 11.48 -6.31 -18.22
C LEU A 44 10.74 -7.63 -18.00
N GLU A 45 11.40 -8.75 -18.31
CA GLU A 45 10.87 -10.08 -18.06
C GLU A 45 10.59 -10.27 -16.56
N THR A 46 9.34 -10.52 -16.21
CA THR A 46 9.00 -11.06 -14.90
C THR A 46 9.39 -12.53 -14.92
N ASN A 47 10.52 -12.89 -14.32
CA ASN A 47 10.85 -14.29 -14.04
C ASN A 47 9.81 -14.87 -13.07
N THR A 48 8.67 -15.27 -13.60
CA THR A 48 7.62 -16.03 -12.93
C THR A 48 8.07 -17.49 -12.81
N GLN A 49 9.14 -17.74 -12.06
CA GLN A 49 9.47 -19.11 -11.65
C GLN A 49 8.60 -19.58 -10.46
N ASP A 50 7.85 -18.66 -9.84
CA ASP A 50 6.85 -18.95 -8.80
C ASP A 50 5.39 -18.85 -9.29
N ALA A 51 5.14 -18.90 -10.61
CA ALA A 51 3.79 -19.02 -11.16
C ALA A 51 3.26 -20.47 -11.13
N LYS A 52 3.41 -21.16 -9.99
CA LYS A 52 2.56 -22.33 -9.73
C LYS A 52 1.13 -21.82 -9.51
N GLN A 53 0.26 -22.13 -10.47
CA GLN A 53 -1.21 -21.96 -10.46
C GLN A 53 -1.76 -20.55 -10.70
N ARG A 54 -1.42 -19.94 -11.84
CA ARG A 54 -2.43 -19.13 -12.56
C ARG A 54 -2.62 -19.77 -13.94
N PRO A 55 -3.82 -20.30 -14.27
CA PRO A 55 -4.06 -20.89 -15.58
C PRO A 55 -3.74 -19.85 -16.66
N SER A 56 -3.06 -20.28 -17.72
CA SER A 56 -2.70 -19.39 -18.81
C SER A 56 -3.97 -18.84 -19.49
N MET A 57 -3.85 -17.72 -20.19
CA MET A 57 -4.98 -17.17 -20.96
C MET A 57 -5.51 -18.18 -22.00
N GLN A 58 -4.69 -19.13 -22.46
CA GLN A 58 -5.13 -20.26 -23.27
C GLN A 58 -5.93 -21.28 -22.45
N ASP A 59 -5.48 -21.65 -21.25
CA ASP A 59 -6.21 -22.59 -20.38
C ASP A 59 -7.57 -22.03 -19.95
N ILE A 60 -7.64 -20.72 -19.67
CA ILE A 60 -8.89 -20.02 -19.35
C ILE A 60 -9.83 -20.07 -20.56
N LYS A 61 -9.33 -19.86 -21.79
CA LYS A 61 -10.13 -19.97 -23.01
C LYS A 61 -10.65 -21.38 -23.25
N ASP A 62 -9.83 -22.40 -23.00
CA ASP A 62 -10.19 -23.81 -23.19
C ASP A 62 -11.20 -24.31 -22.14
N ILE A 63 -11.08 -23.85 -20.90
CA ILE A 63 -12.08 -24.12 -19.86
C ILE A 63 -13.41 -23.44 -20.19
N ILE A 64 -13.39 -22.19 -20.65
CA ILE A 64 -14.59 -21.45 -21.08
C ILE A 64 -15.27 -22.15 -22.27
N ASN A 65 -14.49 -22.61 -23.24
CA ASN A 65 -15.02 -23.33 -24.40
C ASN A 65 -15.51 -24.75 -24.08
N ARG A 66 -14.98 -25.40 -23.04
CA ARG A 66 -15.43 -26.74 -22.57
C ARG A 66 -16.64 -26.69 -21.64
N THR A 67 -16.87 -25.55 -20.98
CA THR A 67 -17.99 -25.36 -20.04
C THR A 67 -19.17 -24.59 -20.63
N SER A 68 -19.14 -24.31 -21.94
CA SER A 68 -20.22 -23.62 -22.66
C SER A 68 -21.45 -24.53 -22.88
N GLY A 69 -22.16 -24.81 -21.79
CA GLY A 69 -23.61 -24.96 -21.76
C GLY A 69 -24.31 -23.59 -21.80
N PRO A 70 -25.64 -23.54 -21.98
CA PRO A 70 -26.37 -22.43 -22.59
C PRO A 70 -26.58 -21.26 -21.62
N LEU A 71 -25.53 -20.51 -21.30
CA LEU A 71 -25.67 -19.18 -20.71
C LEU A 71 -24.67 -18.23 -21.37
N GLY A 72 -25.10 -17.61 -22.48
CA GLY A 72 -24.43 -16.47 -23.12
C GLY A 72 -24.23 -15.24 -22.23
N MET A 73 -24.63 -15.31 -20.96
CA MET A 73 -24.50 -14.28 -19.91
C MET A 73 -23.05 -14.01 -19.49
N GLN A 74 -22.09 -14.90 -19.78
CA GLN A 74 -20.71 -14.73 -19.30
C GLN A 74 -19.88 -13.73 -20.12
N LYS A 75 -20.11 -13.63 -21.44
CA LYS A 75 -19.35 -12.66 -22.27
C LYS A 75 -19.67 -11.22 -21.87
N GLU A 76 -20.94 -10.93 -21.62
CA GLU A 76 -21.37 -9.62 -21.13
C GLU A 76 -20.89 -9.36 -19.70
N ALA A 77 -20.95 -10.35 -18.81
CA ALA A 77 -20.41 -10.22 -17.45
C ALA A 77 -18.89 -9.99 -17.44
N MET A 78 -18.12 -10.71 -18.26
CA MET A 78 -16.66 -10.55 -18.39
C MET A 78 -16.30 -9.22 -19.05
N ALA A 79 -17.05 -8.79 -20.08
CA ALA A 79 -16.86 -7.47 -20.69
C ALA A 79 -17.16 -6.34 -19.69
N LYS A 80 -18.19 -6.52 -18.84
CA LYS A 80 -18.54 -5.59 -17.76
C LYS A 80 -17.48 -5.56 -16.65
N VAL A 81 -16.91 -6.71 -16.29
CA VAL A 81 -15.78 -6.76 -15.33
C VAL A 81 -14.55 -6.08 -15.92
N ASN A 82 -14.20 -6.37 -17.18
CA ASN A 82 -13.06 -5.73 -17.84
C ASN A 82 -13.25 -4.22 -18.06
N SER A 83 -14.49 -3.73 -18.21
CA SER A 83 -14.78 -2.29 -18.30
C SER A 83 -14.86 -1.61 -16.94
N MET A 84 -15.11 -2.37 -15.86
CA MET A 84 -15.04 -1.89 -14.47
C MET A 84 -13.61 -1.87 -13.92
N LEU A 85 -12.70 -2.68 -14.46
CA LEU A 85 -11.29 -2.60 -14.12
C LEU A 85 -10.73 -1.28 -14.67
N PRO A 86 -10.16 -0.41 -13.82
CA PRO A 86 -9.56 0.83 -14.30
C PRO A 86 -8.46 0.49 -15.30
N GLN A 87 -8.65 0.91 -16.56
CA GLN A 87 -7.60 0.86 -17.58
C GLN A 87 -6.47 1.77 -17.11
N GLU A 88 -5.38 1.17 -16.64
CA GLU A 88 -4.25 1.94 -16.12
C GLU A 88 -3.55 2.66 -17.27
N HIS A 89 -3.90 3.93 -17.47
CA HIS A 89 -3.21 4.80 -18.40
C HIS A 89 -1.93 5.30 -17.72
N TYR A 90 -0.80 4.67 -18.04
CA TYR A 90 0.51 5.14 -17.58
C TYR A 90 0.91 6.41 -18.34
N SER A 91 0.91 7.55 -17.63
CA SER A 91 1.58 8.77 -18.08
C SER A 91 2.99 8.83 -17.50
N VAL A 92 3.88 9.56 -18.17
CA VAL A 92 5.25 9.77 -17.68
C VAL A 92 5.23 10.51 -16.33
N GLU A 93 4.36 11.52 -16.21
CA GLU A 93 4.18 12.30 -14.98
C GLU A 93 3.75 11.42 -13.81
N ALA A 94 2.73 10.56 -14.00
CA ALA A 94 2.27 9.67 -12.94
C ALA A 94 3.37 8.68 -12.49
N LEU A 95 4.18 8.18 -13.42
CA LEU A 95 5.31 7.30 -13.08
C LEU A 95 6.42 8.03 -12.31
N GLN A 96 6.64 9.31 -12.63
CA GLN A 96 7.59 10.16 -11.92
C GLN A 96 7.09 10.49 -10.50
N GLU A 97 5.81 10.82 -10.34
CA GLU A 97 5.18 11.02 -9.03
C GLU A 97 5.28 9.77 -8.16
N GLN A 98 5.00 8.59 -8.73
CA GLN A 98 5.17 7.31 -8.03
C GLN A 98 6.62 7.08 -7.61
N THR A 99 7.58 7.43 -8.48
CA THR A 99 9.01 7.33 -8.15
C THR A 99 9.37 8.25 -6.98
N HIS A 100 8.87 9.49 -6.99
CA HIS A 100 9.05 10.42 -5.89
C HIS A 100 8.44 9.89 -4.58
N ALA A 101 7.22 9.34 -4.63
CA ALA A 101 6.56 8.76 -3.47
C ALA A 101 7.33 7.59 -2.87
N VAL A 102 7.86 6.68 -3.70
CA VAL A 102 8.69 5.55 -3.25
C VAL A 102 9.98 6.06 -2.58
N ASN A 103 10.61 7.09 -3.15
CA ASN A 103 11.81 7.70 -2.56
C ASN A 103 11.51 8.39 -1.22
N ASP A 104 10.37 9.09 -1.10
CA ASP A 104 9.92 9.68 0.16
C ASP A 104 9.72 8.61 1.25
N LEU A 105 9.18 7.45 0.88
CA LEU A 105 9.03 6.29 1.78
C LEU A 105 10.38 5.72 2.21
N LEU A 106 11.29 5.47 1.25
CA LEU A 106 12.64 4.95 1.51
C LEU A 106 13.42 5.85 2.46
N ASN A 107 13.33 7.16 2.26
CA ASN A 107 14.03 8.15 3.06
C ASN A 107 13.36 8.44 4.41
N ASN A 108 12.27 7.75 4.74
CA ASN A 108 11.49 7.98 5.96
C ASN A 108 11.11 9.46 6.15
N LYS A 109 10.89 10.21 5.05
CA LYS A 109 10.77 11.68 5.06
C LYS A 109 9.72 12.15 6.06
N TYR A 110 8.51 11.59 6.01
CA TYR A 110 7.42 11.99 6.91
C TYR A 110 7.59 11.51 8.34
N LYS A 111 8.26 10.36 8.55
CA LYS A 111 8.63 9.90 9.89
C LYS A 111 9.62 10.89 10.55
N ASN A 112 10.56 11.40 9.77
CA ASN A 112 11.56 12.35 10.26
C ASN A 112 10.96 13.76 10.40
N TYR A 113 10.13 14.19 9.45
CA TYR A 113 9.49 15.50 9.45
C TYR A 113 8.45 15.65 10.58
N TYR A 114 7.63 14.61 10.79
CA TYR A 114 6.66 14.53 11.88
C TYR A 114 7.16 13.61 13.00
N SER A 115 8.42 13.79 13.42
CA SER A 115 8.97 13.00 14.52
C SER A 115 8.09 13.18 15.76
N VAL A 116 7.72 12.07 16.39
CA VAL A 116 6.98 12.05 17.66
C VAL A 116 7.93 12.54 18.76
N GLY A 117 8.07 13.85 18.87
CA GLY A 117 8.88 14.51 19.88
C GLY A 117 8.06 14.95 21.09
N ASP A 118 8.72 15.60 22.03
CA ASP A 118 8.12 16.08 23.29
C ASP A 118 6.89 16.96 23.05
N LYS A 119 6.83 17.71 21.93
CA LYS A 119 5.64 18.53 21.62
C LYS A 119 4.37 17.71 21.42
N LEU A 120 4.47 16.48 20.89
CA LEU A 120 3.32 15.60 20.73
C LEU A 120 3.03 14.84 22.02
N MET A 121 4.06 14.34 22.71
CA MET A 121 3.92 13.59 23.96
C MET A 121 3.56 14.48 25.17
N LYS A 122 3.89 15.77 25.11
CA LYS A 122 3.66 16.78 26.15
C LYS A 122 3.11 18.05 25.49
N PRO A 123 1.85 18.03 25.03
CA PRO A 123 1.25 19.19 24.40
C PRO A 123 1.20 20.36 25.39
N GLN A 124 1.41 21.60 24.92
CA GLN A 124 1.52 22.79 25.79
C GLN A 124 0.31 23.00 26.72
N GLY A 125 -0.90 22.61 26.29
CA GLY A 125 -2.12 22.75 27.07
C GLY A 125 -2.31 21.67 28.15
N ASN A 126 -1.72 20.49 27.99
CA ASN A 126 -1.79 19.42 28.99
C ASN A 126 -0.56 18.48 28.89
N PRO A 127 0.59 18.89 29.47
CA PRO A 127 1.84 18.16 29.36
C PRO A 127 1.82 16.75 29.97
N GLU A 128 0.96 16.51 30.95
CA GLU A 128 0.88 15.24 31.70
C GLU A 128 -0.12 14.24 31.09
N TYR A 129 -0.87 14.65 30.07
CA TYR A 129 -1.97 13.85 29.50
C TYR A 129 -1.55 12.45 29.05
N TYR A 130 -0.52 12.36 28.21
CA TYR A 130 -0.07 11.07 27.69
C TYR A 130 0.66 10.24 28.77
N GLN A 131 1.35 10.90 29.70
CA GLN A 131 1.98 10.21 30.83
C GLN A 131 0.93 9.49 31.67
N ARG A 132 -0.18 10.15 31.98
CA ARG A 132 -1.33 9.56 32.68
C ARG A 132 -1.91 8.37 31.93
N LEU A 133 -2.17 8.51 30.63
CA LEU A 133 -2.69 7.40 29.81
C LEU A 133 -1.75 6.19 29.84
N MET A 134 -0.43 6.42 29.78
CA MET A 134 0.55 5.34 29.88
C MET A 134 0.59 4.72 31.28
N ASP A 135 0.51 5.52 32.34
CA ASP A 135 0.49 5.03 33.73
C ASP A 135 -0.77 4.20 34.04
N GLU A 136 -1.92 4.52 33.41
CA GLU A 136 -3.13 3.70 33.49
C GLU A 136 -2.99 2.36 32.75
N ILE A 137 -2.43 2.36 31.53
CA ILE A 137 -2.19 1.15 30.75
C ILE A 137 -1.20 0.23 31.48
N GLU A 138 -0.16 0.80 32.08
CA GLU A 138 0.85 0.07 32.85
C GLU A 138 0.38 -0.30 34.26
N GLY A 139 -0.81 0.17 34.68
CA GLY A 139 -1.41 -0.16 35.98
C GLY A 139 -0.78 0.55 37.18
N LYS A 140 0.01 1.60 36.96
CA LYS A 140 0.76 2.34 37.98
C LYS A 140 -0.11 3.30 38.79
N GLN A 141 -1.06 3.98 38.13
CA GLN A 141 -2.04 4.84 38.78
C GLN A 141 -3.39 4.71 38.08
N LYS A 142 -4.46 4.51 38.86
CA LYS A 142 -5.83 4.62 38.38
C LYS A 142 -6.38 5.96 38.83
N GLU A 143 -6.56 6.92 37.93
CA GLU A 143 -7.32 8.10 38.30
C GLU A 143 -8.79 7.71 38.52
N THR A 144 -9.37 8.19 39.61
CA THR A 144 -10.81 7.99 39.87
C THR A 144 -11.58 8.90 38.92
N PHE A 145 -12.73 8.46 38.38
CA PHE A 145 -13.56 9.22 37.42
C PHE A 145 -13.76 10.72 37.75
N TRP A 146 -13.77 11.07 39.03
CA TRP A 146 -13.89 12.45 39.51
C TRP A 146 -12.64 13.32 39.25
N SER A 147 -11.44 12.73 39.32
CA SER A 147 -10.16 13.36 38.97
C SER A 147 -10.12 13.69 37.48
N ALA A 148 -10.47 12.72 36.64
CA ALA A 148 -10.50 12.89 35.19
C ALA A 148 -11.47 14.02 34.77
N MET A 149 -12.67 14.08 35.37
CA MET A 149 -13.61 15.18 35.12
C MET A 149 -13.05 16.55 35.54
N ARG A 150 -12.39 16.64 36.71
CA ARG A 150 -11.77 17.89 37.15
C ARG A 150 -10.66 18.33 36.19
N THR A 151 -9.83 17.42 35.70
CA THR A 151 -8.76 17.78 34.75
C THR A 151 -9.30 18.26 33.42
N VAL A 152 -10.37 17.66 32.89
CA VAL A 152 -10.99 18.13 31.63
C VAL A 152 -11.56 19.54 31.78
N VAL A 153 -12.15 19.86 32.93
CA VAL A 153 -12.77 21.18 33.19
C VAL A 153 -11.74 22.25 33.54
N PHE A 154 -10.67 21.91 34.25
CA PHE A 154 -9.72 22.89 34.80
C PHE A 154 -8.34 22.89 34.12
N GLY A 155 -8.07 21.96 33.19
CA GLY A 155 -6.79 21.88 32.46
C GLY A 155 -5.58 21.53 33.35
N LYS A 156 -5.83 21.03 34.57
CA LYS A 156 -4.84 20.55 35.54
C LYS A 156 -5.34 19.26 36.17
#